data_AF-A0A9D7D4J3-F1
#
_entry.id   AF-A0A9D7D4J3-F1
#
_cell.length_a   1.000
_cell.length_b   1.000
_cell.length_c   1.000
_cell.angle_alpha   90.00
_cell.angle_beta   90.00
_cell.angle_gamma   90.00
#
_symmetry.space_group_name_H-M   'P 1'
#
loop_
_entity.id
_entity.type
_entity.pdbx_description
1 polymer ?
#
loop_
_entity_poly.entity_id
_entity_poly.type
_entity_poly.pdbx_seq_one_letter_code
_entity_poly.pdbx_strand_id
1 'polypeptide(L)'
;MDTTTLFREHGPFVWRVLRRLGVSENDTADACQEVFVVVHKKLAEFERRSSVRTWLYGIAVRVASDHRRRVRRRRELVTDVPPELLTDESPDDTAMMREARALLDGILDTLDDDKRAVFVLYEIEQLAMNDVATAIGCPLQTAYSRLHAARDLVQSSIRKIRQDAAVPS
;
A
#
# COMPACT_ATOMS: atom_id res chain seq x y z
N MET A 1 -0.54 -24.68 10.81
CA MET A 1 -0.59 -23.80 9.63
C MET A 1 0.84 -23.62 9.18
N ASP A 2 1.20 -24.11 7.99
CA ASP A 2 2.54 -23.95 7.43
C ASP A 2 2.58 -22.74 6.47
N THR A 3 3.78 -22.32 6.08
CA THR A 3 3.98 -21.14 5.22
C THR A 3 3.40 -21.33 3.81
N THR A 4 3.42 -22.55 3.27
CA THR A 4 2.94 -22.85 1.92
C THR A 4 1.42 -22.71 1.82
N THR A 5 0.69 -23.19 2.83
CA THR A 5 -0.75 -22.95 2.96
C THR A 5 -1.05 -21.45 3.06
N LEU A 6 -0.30 -20.74 3.92
CA LEU A 6 -0.49 -19.30 4.11
C LEU A 6 -0.28 -18.52 2.80
N PHE A 7 0.75 -18.89 2.02
CA PHE A 7 1.00 -18.30 0.71
C PHE A 7 -0.14 -18.53 -0.26
N ARG A 8 -0.63 -19.77 -0.34
CA ARG A 8 -1.74 -20.11 -1.25
C ARG A 8 -3.02 -19.34 -0.91
N GLU A 9 -3.33 -19.22 0.38
CA GLU A 9 -4.56 -18.59 0.85
C GLU A 9 -4.49 -17.06 0.81
N HIS A 10 -3.32 -16.48 1.12
CA HIS A 10 -3.19 -15.05 1.34
C HIS A 10 -2.30 -14.33 0.32
N GLY A 11 -1.66 -15.03 -0.61
CA GLY A 11 -0.80 -14.45 -1.65
C GLY A 11 -1.51 -13.36 -2.49
N PRO A 12 -2.69 -13.64 -3.09
CA PRO A 12 -3.44 -12.64 -3.84
C PRO A 12 -3.84 -11.42 -3.00
N PHE A 13 -4.10 -11.65 -1.72
CA PHE A 13 -4.41 -10.59 -0.77
C PHE A 13 -3.18 -9.70 -0.50
N VAL A 14 -2.03 -10.29 -0.21
CA VAL A 14 -0.76 -9.57 0.02
C VAL A 14 -0.35 -8.77 -1.23
N TRP A 15 -0.46 -9.37 -2.41
CA TRP A 15 -0.17 -8.72 -3.69
C TRP A 15 -0.99 -7.43 -3.85
N ARG A 16 -2.31 -7.52 -3.70
CA ARG A 16 -3.22 -6.37 -3.82
C ARG A 16 -2.90 -5.28 -2.79
N VAL A 17 -2.56 -5.66 -1.57
CA VAL A 17 -2.23 -4.72 -0.50
C VAL A 17 -0.92 -3.99 -0.79
N LEU A 18 0.12 -4.70 -1.24
CA LEU A 18 1.41 -4.09 -1.61
C LEU A 18 1.24 -3.06 -2.73
N ARG A 19 0.43 -3.37 -3.76
CA ARG A 19 0.07 -2.39 -4.81
C ARG A 19 -0.58 -1.14 -4.23
N ARG A 20 -1.59 -1.29 -3.37
CA ARG A 20 -2.26 -0.15 -2.70
C ARG A 20 -1.33 0.64 -1.80
N LEU A 21 -0.32 -0.01 -1.22
CA LEU A 21 0.71 0.62 -0.41
C LEU A 21 1.83 1.29 -1.23
N GLY A 22 1.76 1.22 -2.56
CA GLY A 22 2.64 1.98 -3.46
C GLY A 22 3.86 1.21 -3.95
N VAL A 23 3.83 -0.13 -3.91
CA VAL A 23 4.79 -0.98 -4.62
C VAL A 23 4.38 -1.04 -6.10
N SER A 24 5.33 -0.86 -7.02
CA SER A 24 5.09 -0.96 -8.48
C SER A 24 4.79 -2.40 -8.89
N GLU A 25 4.18 -2.60 -10.06
CA GLU A 25 3.90 -3.94 -10.59
C GLU A 25 5.14 -4.82 -10.66
N ASN A 26 6.20 -4.27 -11.26
CA ASN A 26 7.48 -4.96 -11.45
C ASN A 26 8.11 -5.43 -10.14
N ASP A 27 7.91 -4.67 -9.06
CA ASP A 27 8.52 -4.98 -7.76
C ASP A 27 7.56 -5.75 -6.83
N THR A 28 6.29 -5.96 -7.23
CA THR A 28 5.28 -6.57 -6.36
C THR A 28 5.55 -8.06 -6.11
N ALA A 29 6.10 -8.78 -7.10
CA ALA A 29 6.49 -10.18 -6.93
C ALA A 29 7.60 -10.32 -5.87
N ASP A 30 8.63 -9.49 -5.97
CA ASP A 30 9.75 -9.46 -5.03
C ASP A 30 9.28 -9.04 -3.62
N ALA A 31 8.45 -8.01 -3.52
CA ALA A 31 7.89 -7.57 -2.25
C ALA A 31 6.97 -8.64 -1.62
N CYS A 32 6.17 -9.36 -2.42
CA CYS A 32 5.41 -10.51 -1.94
C CYS A 32 6.34 -11.57 -1.35
N GLN A 33 7.40 -11.91 -2.06
CA GLN A 33 8.39 -12.87 -1.57
C GLN A 33 9.02 -12.41 -0.25
N GLU A 34 9.41 -11.13 -0.13
CA GLU A 34 9.96 -10.55 1.10
C GLU A 34 8.95 -10.68 2.27
N VAL A 35 7.66 -10.42 2.03
CA VAL A 35 6.60 -10.64 3.04
C VAL A 35 6.57 -12.09 3.49
N PHE A 36 6.55 -13.06 2.57
CA PHE A 36 6.43 -14.48 2.93
C PHE A 36 7.71 -15.06 3.54
N VAL A 37 8.88 -14.51 3.24
CA VAL A 37 10.13 -14.80 3.96
C VAL A 37 10.03 -14.34 5.42
N VAL A 38 9.50 -13.13 5.67
CA VAL A 38 9.28 -12.64 7.05
C VAL A 38 8.24 -13.49 7.78
N VAL A 39 7.15 -13.86 7.10
CA VAL A 39 6.14 -14.78 7.63
C VAL A 39 6.79 -16.10 8.04
N HIS A 40 7.57 -16.73 7.17
CA HIS A 40 8.22 -18.01 7.47
C HIS A 40 9.05 -17.94 8.75
N LYS A 41 9.85 -16.88 8.88
CA LYS A 41 10.71 -16.66 10.05
C LYS A 41 9.93 -16.43 11.35
N LYS A 42 8.78 -15.74 11.27
CA LYS A 42 8.01 -15.30 12.44
C LYS A 42 6.77 -16.14 12.73
N LEU A 43 6.47 -17.15 11.91
CA LEU A 43 5.24 -17.94 12.04
C LEU A 43 5.17 -18.68 13.38
N ALA A 44 6.31 -19.15 13.90
CA ALA A 44 6.39 -19.80 15.21
C ALA A 44 6.12 -18.84 16.38
N GLU A 45 6.38 -17.55 16.19
CA GLU A 45 6.18 -16.49 17.19
C GLU A 45 4.79 -15.86 17.09
N PHE A 46 3.95 -16.27 16.13
CA PHE A 46 2.62 -15.70 15.96
C PHE A 46 1.67 -16.18 17.07
N GLU A 47 1.55 -15.37 18.11
CA GLU A 47 0.75 -15.61 19.33
C GLU A 47 -0.78 -15.54 19.11
N ARG A 48 -1.27 -15.30 17.89
CA ARG A 48 -2.70 -15.21 17.53
C ARG A 48 -3.50 -14.17 18.33
N ARG A 49 -2.84 -13.12 18.83
CA ARG A 49 -3.48 -11.96 19.47
C ARG A 49 -4.28 -11.09 18.49
N SER A 50 -4.10 -11.29 17.19
CA SER A 50 -4.85 -10.67 16.11
C SER A 50 -5.22 -11.72 15.06
N SER A 51 -6.05 -11.35 14.09
CA SER A 51 -6.25 -12.21 12.91
C SER A 51 -4.94 -12.37 12.14
N VAL A 52 -4.81 -13.47 11.39
CA VAL A 52 -3.70 -13.69 10.44
C VAL A 52 -3.61 -12.54 9.45
N ARG A 53 -4.76 -12.04 8.99
CA ARG A 53 -4.83 -10.92 8.03
C ARG A 53 -4.25 -9.64 8.64
N THR A 54 -4.63 -9.30 9.89
CA THR A 54 -4.07 -8.16 10.65
C THR A 54 -2.54 -8.27 10.75
N TRP A 55 -2.04 -9.46 11.06
CA TRP A 55 -0.60 -9.69 11.17
C TRP A 55 0.13 -9.56 9.82
N LEU A 56 -0.44 -10.11 8.75
CA LEU A 56 0.07 -9.97 7.39
C LEU A 56 0.09 -8.51 6.92
N TYR A 57 -0.90 -7.70 7.28
CA TYR A 57 -0.88 -6.26 6.97
C TYR A 57 0.31 -5.57 7.60
N GLY A 58 0.63 -5.85 8.87
CA GLY A 58 1.76 -5.21 9.52
C GLY A 58 3.09 -5.53 8.85
N ILE A 59 3.25 -6.78 8.38
CA ILE A 59 4.42 -7.19 7.59
C ILE A 59 4.42 -6.48 6.23
N ALA A 60 3.29 -6.47 5.51
CA ALA A 60 3.17 -5.84 4.19
C ALA A 60 3.42 -4.32 4.24
N VAL A 61 2.92 -3.61 5.26
CA VAL A 61 3.16 -2.18 5.49
C VAL A 61 4.65 -1.90 5.65
N ARG A 62 5.35 -2.72 6.44
CA ARG A 62 6.80 -2.55 6.64
C ARG A 62 7.57 -2.77 5.35
N VAL A 63 7.29 -3.87 4.64
CA VAL A 63 7.94 -4.20 3.36
C VAL A 63 7.68 -3.10 2.32
N ALA A 64 6.44 -2.62 2.20
CA ALA A 64 6.10 -1.56 1.26
C ALA A 64 6.78 -0.22 1.61
N SER A 65 6.83 0.18 2.89
CA SER A 65 7.54 1.41 3.28
C SER A 65 9.05 1.30 3.00
N ASP A 66 9.67 0.17 3.34
CA ASP A 66 11.09 -0.06 3.06
C ASP A 66 11.37 -0.04 1.54
N HIS A 67 10.50 -0.64 0.74
CA HIS A 67 10.56 -0.60 -0.72
C HIS A 67 10.46 0.84 -1.25
N ARG A 68 9.44 1.60 -0.87
CA ARG A 68 9.28 3.01 -1.29
C ARG A 68 10.48 3.87 -0.89
N ARG A 69 11.03 3.66 0.32
CA ARG A 69 12.23 4.37 0.79
C ARG A 69 13.45 4.01 -0.07
N ARG A 70 13.64 2.75 -0.44
CA ARG A 70 14.73 2.31 -1.35
C ARG A 70 14.57 2.95 -2.73
N VAL A 71 13.36 2.96 -3.30
CA VAL A 71 13.08 3.58 -4.61
C VAL A 71 13.33 5.09 -4.59
N ARG A 72 12.86 5.80 -3.55
CA ARG A 72 13.10 7.26 -3.40
C ARG A 72 14.60 7.58 -3.35
N ARG A 73 15.37 6.86 -2.52
CA ARG A 73 16.84 7.03 -2.46
C ARG A 73 17.52 6.74 -3.80
N ARG A 74 17.09 5.70 -4.52
CA ARG A 74 17.63 5.39 -5.86
C ARG A 74 17.38 6.53 -6.85
N ARG A 75 16.19 7.16 -6.81
CA ARG A 75 15.85 8.30 -7.67
C ARG A 75 16.69 9.54 -7.35
N GLU A 76 16.94 9.82 -6.07
CA GLU A 76 17.79 10.94 -5.64
C GLU A 76 19.23 10.80 -6.17
N LEU A 77 19.74 9.57 -6.29
CA LEU A 77 21.08 9.27 -6.79
C LEU A 77 21.21 9.27 -8.32
N VAL A 78 20.11 9.18 -9.08
CA VAL A 78 20.09 9.04 -10.56
C VAL A 78 19.55 10.32 -11.20
N THR A 79 20.14 11.46 -10.85
CA THR A 79 19.61 12.81 -11.13
C THR A 79 19.66 13.27 -12.60
N ASP A 80 19.66 12.36 -13.59
CA ASP A 80 19.74 12.73 -15.02
C ASP A 80 18.96 11.83 -16.01
N VAL A 81 17.95 11.08 -15.55
CA VAL A 81 17.05 10.35 -16.47
C VAL A 81 15.59 10.64 -16.10
N PRO A 82 14.80 11.27 -16.99
CA PRO A 82 13.37 11.41 -16.80
C PRO A 82 12.75 10.02 -16.61
N PRO A 83 11.87 9.81 -15.63
CA PRO A 83 11.24 8.52 -15.47
C PRO A 83 10.35 8.29 -16.70
N GLU A 84 10.66 7.26 -17.47
CA GLU A 84 9.59 6.53 -18.13
C GLU A 84 8.63 6.12 -17.00
N LEU A 85 7.48 6.79 -16.94
CA LEU A 85 6.29 6.23 -16.33
C LEU A 85 6.02 4.96 -17.13
N LEU A 86 6.68 3.87 -16.74
CA LEU A 86 6.32 2.54 -17.18
C LEU A 86 4.89 2.37 -16.72
N THR A 87 3.97 2.58 -17.65
CA THR A 87 2.57 2.25 -17.47
C THR A 87 2.56 0.75 -17.25
N ASP A 88 2.41 0.38 -15.98
CA ASP A 88 2.33 -1.00 -15.52
C ASP A 88 1.07 -1.63 -16.17
N GLU A 89 1.29 -2.46 -17.19
CA GLU A 89 0.26 -3.08 -18.03
C GLU A 89 -0.11 -4.46 -17.48
N SER A 90 -1.32 -4.57 -16.91
CA SER A 90 -1.99 -5.86 -16.71
C SER A 90 -2.83 -6.19 -17.95
N PRO A 91 -2.66 -7.38 -18.59
CA PRO A 91 -3.40 -7.77 -19.79
C PRO A 91 -4.93 -7.86 -19.60
N ASP A 92 -5.40 -7.99 -18.36
CA ASP A 92 -6.82 -8.24 -18.01
C ASP A 92 -7.61 -6.97 -17.71
N ASP A 93 -6.99 -5.79 -17.79
CA ASP A 93 -7.60 -4.53 -17.40
C ASP A 93 -8.11 -3.69 -18.58
N THR A 94 -9.41 -3.39 -18.55
CA THR A 94 -10.00 -2.42 -19.49
C THR A 94 -9.33 -1.05 -19.34
N ALA A 95 -9.28 -0.27 -20.42
CA ALA A 95 -8.67 1.06 -20.40
C ALA A 95 -9.25 1.96 -19.29
N MET A 96 -10.56 1.88 -19.06
CA MET A 96 -11.26 2.62 -18.00
C MET A 96 -10.80 2.19 -16.58
N MET A 97 -10.58 0.90 -16.36
CA MET A 97 -10.11 0.39 -15.07
C MET A 97 -8.66 0.81 -14.81
N ARG A 98 -7.83 0.87 -15.86
CA ARG A 98 -6.45 1.36 -15.79
C ARG A 98 -6.40 2.83 -15.42
N GLU A 99 -7.21 3.66 -16.07
CA GLU A 99 -7.30 5.09 -15.76
C GLU A 99 -7.77 5.34 -14.32
N ALA A 100 -8.80 4.60 -13.87
CA ALA A 100 -9.27 4.69 -12.49
C ALA A 100 -8.20 4.28 -11.47
N ARG A 101 -7.40 3.23 -11.76
CA ARG A 101 -6.28 2.82 -10.89
C ARG A 101 -5.17 3.86 -10.86
N ALA A 102 -4.76 4.38 -12.02
CA ALA A 102 -3.72 5.40 -12.10
C ALA A 102 -4.12 6.67 -11.32
N LEU A 103 -5.39 7.06 -11.39
CA LEU A 103 -5.93 8.17 -10.62
C LEU A 103 -5.90 7.89 -9.11
N LEU A 104 -6.31 6.69 -8.68
CA LEU A 104 -6.22 6.28 -7.28
C LEU A 104 -4.77 6.27 -6.79
N ASP A 105 -3.84 5.70 -7.55
CA ASP A 105 -2.43 5.61 -7.20
C ASP A 105 -1.80 7.01 -7.07
N GLY A 106 -2.12 7.91 -8.01
CA GLY A 106 -1.69 9.32 -7.95
C GLY A 106 -2.21 10.05 -6.71
N ILE A 107 -3.46 9.82 -6.31
CA ILE A 107 -4.00 10.37 -5.06
C ILE A 107 -3.26 9.80 -3.85
N LEU A 108 -3.07 8.49 -3.78
CA LEU A 108 -2.39 7.84 -2.67
C LEU A 108 -0.90 8.24 -2.58
N ASP A 109 -0.28 8.66 -3.68
CA ASP A 109 1.10 9.15 -3.71
C ASP A 109 1.30 10.51 -3.04
N THR A 110 0.22 11.26 -2.84
CA THR A 110 0.24 12.49 -2.01
C THR A 110 0.41 12.19 -0.52
N LEU A 111 0.22 10.94 -0.10
CA LEU A 111 0.35 10.50 1.28
C LEU A 111 1.77 9.98 1.55
N ASP A 112 2.33 10.39 2.70
CA ASP A 112 3.49 9.70 3.26
C ASP A 112 3.13 8.26 3.66
N ASP A 113 4.15 7.43 3.92
CA ASP A 113 3.98 6.00 4.15
C ASP A 113 3.04 5.70 5.34
N ASP A 114 3.12 6.48 6.41
CA ASP A 114 2.32 6.30 7.62
C ASP A 114 0.84 6.63 7.37
N LYS A 115 0.57 7.76 6.71
CA LYS A 115 -0.79 8.18 6.33
C LYS A 115 -1.39 7.23 5.30
N ARG A 116 -0.60 6.82 4.29
CA ARG A 116 -1.02 5.85 3.27
C ARG A 116 -1.39 4.53 3.91
N ALA A 117 -0.56 4.00 4.82
CA ALA A 117 -0.85 2.75 5.50
C ALA A 117 -2.17 2.81 6.27
N VAL A 118 -2.38 3.83 7.10
CA VAL A 118 -3.64 3.99 7.86
C VAL A 118 -4.85 4.10 6.92
N PHE A 119 -4.75 4.94 5.88
CA PHE A 119 -5.84 5.16 4.93
C PHE A 119 -6.19 3.87 4.18
N VAL A 120 -5.20 3.17 3.63
CA VAL A 120 -5.40 1.91 2.90
C VAL A 120 -6.04 0.86 3.80
N LEU A 121 -5.49 0.65 5.00
CA LEU A 121 -5.99 -0.39 5.90
C LEU A 121 -7.40 -0.08 6.42
N TYR A 122 -7.71 1.18 6.71
CA TYR A 122 -9.01 1.55 7.25
C TYR A 122 -10.07 1.73 6.16
N GLU A 123 -9.84 2.59 5.17
CA GLU A 123 -10.86 2.98 4.18
C GLU A 123 -11.01 1.97 3.05
N ILE A 124 -9.92 1.30 2.65
CA ILE A 124 -9.95 0.44 1.46
C ILE A 124 -10.04 -1.04 1.85
N GLU A 125 -9.34 -1.43 2.92
CA GLU A 125 -9.37 -2.79 3.43
C GLU A 125 -10.40 -3.01 4.54
N GLN A 126 -11.03 -1.94 5.05
CA GLN A 126 -12.14 -1.98 6.01
C GLN A 126 -11.76 -2.65 7.34
N LEU A 127 -10.52 -2.43 7.81
CA LEU A 127 -10.09 -2.93 9.12
C LEU A 127 -10.61 -2.04 10.24
N ALA A 128 -10.95 -2.66 11.38
CA ALA A 128 -11.22 -1.91 12.59
C ALA A 128 -9.98 -1.10 13.00
N MET A 129 -10.17 0.12 13.49
CA MET A 129 -9.04 1.01 13.79
C MET A 129 -8.05 0.42 14.83
N ASN A 130 -8.53 -0.44 15.75
CA ASN A 130 -7.67 -1.18 16.68
C ASN A 130 -6.72 -2.16 15.95
N ASP A 131 -7.21 -2.86 14.93
CA ASP A 131 -6.38 -3.74 14.09
C ASP A 131 -5.41 -2.93 13.24
N VAL A 132 -5.83 -1.77 12.72
CA VAL A 132 -4.95 -0.85 11.98
C VAL A 132 -3.78 -0.39 12.87
N ALA A 133 -4.09 0.12 14.06
CA ALA A 133 -3.10 0.58 15.03
C ALA A 133 -2.12 -0.55 15.43
N THR A 134 -2.65 -1.76 15.61
CA THR A 134 -1.85 -2.96 15.90
C THR A 134 -0.94 -3.32 14.73
N ALA A 135 -1.47 -3.36 13.50
CA ALA A 135 -0.72 -3.72 12.30
C ALA A 135 0.45 -2.75 12.03
N ILE A 136 0.21 -1.44 12.18
CA ILE A 136 1.23 -0.41 11.94
C ILE A 136 2.12 -0.14 13.16
N GLY A 137 1.79 -0.70 14.32
CA GLY A 137 2.56 -0.57 15.56
C GLY A 137 2.56 0.84 16.15
N CYS A 138 1.39 1.51 16.20
CA CYS A 138 1.27 2.83 16.82
C CYS A 138 0.10 2.93 17.82
N PRO A 139 0.06 3.95 18.69
CA PRO A 139 -1.09 4.20 19.54
C PRO A 139 -2.38 4.42 18.74
N LEU A 140 -3.52 4.00 19.30
CA LEU A 140 -4.83 4.13 18.65
C LEU A 140 -5.13 5.59 18.24
N GLN A 141 -4.85 6.54 19.12
CA GLN A 141 -5.07 7.96 18.84
C GLN A 141 -4.15 8.50 17.73
N THR A 142 -2.94 7.95 17.61
CA THR A 142 -2.03 8.26 16.51
C THR A 142 -2.57 7.74 15.18
N ALA A 143 -3.19 6.56 15.17
CA ALA A 143 -3.86 6.04 13.97
C ALA A 143 -5.03 6.95 13.54
N TYR A 144 -5.88 7.39 14.47
CA TYR A 144 -6.97 8.32 14.16
C TYR A 144 -6.50 9.68 13.61
N SER A 145 -5.47 10.28 14.23
CA SER A 145 -4.93 11.56 13.75
C SER A 145 -4.26 11.43 12.37
N ARG A 146 -3.55 10.33 12.10
CA ARG A 146 -3.03 10.01 10.76
C ARG A 146 -4.14 9.83 9.74
N LEU A 147 -5.23 9.13 10.10
CA LEU A 147 -6.38 8.95 9.21
C LEU A 147 -7.02 10.29 8.86
N HIS A 148 -7.20 11.17 9.84
CA HIS A 148 -7.79 12.49 9.62
C HIS A 148 -6.93 13.31 8.63
N ALA A 149 -5.63 13.39 8.88
CA ALA A 149 -4.71 14.07 7.97
C ALA A 149 -4.67 13.44 6.57
N ALA A 150 -4.77 12.11 6.47
CA ALA A 150 -4.85 11.41 5.19
C ALA A 150 -6.13 11.77 4.41
N ARG A 151 -7.29 11.82 5.08
CA ARG A 151 -8.56 12.21 4.48
C ARG A 151 -8.50 13.64 3.92
N ASP A 152 -7.91 14.58 4.65
CA ASP A 152 -7.80 15.97 4.19
C ASP A 152 -6.98 16.09 2.90
N LEU A 153 -5.86 15.35 2.82
CA LEU A 153 -5.02 15.30 1.62
C LEU A 153 -5.73 14.64 0.43
N VAL A 154 -6.42 13.51 0.67
CA VAL A 154 -7.20 12.81 -0.35
C VAL A 154 -8.33 13.69 -0.88
N GLN A 155 -9.11 14.32 0.02
CA GLN A 155 -10.20 15.23 -0.36
C GLN A 155 -9.68 16.44 -1.13
N SER A 156 -8.51 16.96 -0.76
CA SER A 156 -7.88 18.07 -1.49
C SER A 156 -7.44 17.66 -2.89
N SER A 157 -6.90 16.45 -3.04
CA SER A 157 -6.50 15.89 -4.35
C SER A 157 -7.71 15.64 -5.25
N ILE A 158 -8.80 15.06 -4.71
CA ILE A 158 -10.05 14.85 -5.44
C ILE A 158 -10.65 16.19 -5.90
N ARG A 159 -10.61 17.23 -5.06
CA ARG A 159 -11.08 18.57 -5.43
C ARG A 159 -10.29 19.16 -6.60
N LYS A 160 -8.97 19.04 -6.60
CA LYS A 160 -8.11 19.49 -7.70
C LYS A 160 -8.44 18.76 -9.01
N ILE A 161 -8.51 17.43 -8.96
CA ILE A 161 -8.86 16.60 -10.14
C ILE A 161 -10.22 17.00 -10.73
N ARG A 162 -11.22 17.25 -9.88
CA ARG A 162 -12.54 17.71 -10.33
C ARG A 162 -12.52 19.12 -10.96
N GLN A 163 -11.64 20.00 -10.49
CA GLN A 163 -11.46 21.34 -11.06
C GLN A 163 -10.76 21.25 -12.42
N ASP A 164 -9.71 20.44 -12.53
CA ASP A 164 -8.96 20.25 -13.78
C ASP A 164 -9.84 19.63 -14.87
N ALA A 165 -10.72 18.69 -14.51
CA ALA A 165 -11.71 18.11 -15.43
C ALA A 165 -12.83 19.10 -15.86
N ALA A 166 -13.01 20.21 -15.13
CA ALA A 166 -14.05 21.21 -15.39
C ALA A 166 -13.56 22.41 -16.23
N VAL A 167 -12.25 22.50 -16.52
CA VAL A 167 -11.68 23.50 -17.44
C VAL A 167 -11.61 22.87 -18.84
N PRO A 168 -12.47 23.27 -19.79
CA PRO A 168 -12.36 22.79 -21.16
C PRO A 168 -11.09 23.36 -21.79
N SER A 169 -10.28 22.51 -22.42
CA SER A 169 -9.28 22.95 -23.41
C SER A 169 -9.95 23.54 -24.64
#